data_AF-A0A8K0CBI9-F1
#
_entry.id   AF-A0A8K0CBI9-F1
#
_cell.length_a   1.000
_cell.length_b   1.000
_cell.length_c   1.000
_cell.angle_alpha   90.00
_cell.angle_beta   90.00
_cell.angle_gamma   90.00
#
_symmetry.space_group_name_H-M   'P 1'
#
loop_
_entity.id
_entity.type
_entity.pdbx_description
1 polymer ?
#
loop_
_entity_poly.entity_id
_entity_poly.type
_entity_poly.pdbx_seq_one_letter_code
_entity_poly.pdbx_strand_id
1 'polypeptide(L)'
;MEIRKAKFLNQLAETNREKIEKETQLQKESPRWFVERRKRLTASKFGRICKLENKTPRGAAGNSREPLAIEEVDRKLRVEIKRSGLIIEKDFRFLGASPTVII
;
A
#
# COMPACT_ATOMS: atom_id res chain seq x y z
N MET A 1 13.44 -20.79 -14.37
CA MET A 1 13.03 -19.82 -13.32
C MET A 1 11.53 -19.90 -13.02
N GLU A 2 10.75 -20.43 -13.96
CA GLU A 2 9.29 -20.61 -13.93
C GLU A 2 8.76 -21.27 -12.65
N ILE A 3 9.35 -22.39 -12.21
CA ILE A 3 8.85 -23.17 -11.07
C ILE A 3 8.88 -22.34 -9.76
N ARG A 4 9.94 -21.54 -9.56
CA ARG A 4 10.06 -20.68 -8.36
C ARG A 4 9.06 -19.54 -8.39
N LYS A 5 8.83 -18.94 -9.57
CA LYS A 5 7.84 -17.87 -9.78
C LYS A 5 6.42 -18.38 -9.55
N ALA A 6 6.06 -19.51 -10.12
CA ALA A 6 4.75 -20.14 -9.95
C ALA A 6 4.47 -20.48 -8.48
N LYS A 7 5.45 -21.08 -7.79
CA LYS A 7 5.33 -21.38 -6.36
C LYS A 7 5.09 -20.13 -5.51
N PHE A 8 5.78 -19.02 -5.81
CA PHE A 8 5.59 -17.75 -5.11
C PHE A 8 4.22 -17.14 -5.37
N LEU A 9 3.74 -17.17 -6.62
CA LEU A 9 2.40 -16.66 -6.96
C LEU A 9 1.29 -17.49 -6.29
N ASN A 10 1.44 -18.80 -6.20
CA ASN A 10 0.50 -19.67 -5.49
C ASN A 10 0.46 -19.35 -3.98
N GLN A 11 1.61 -19.10 -3.36
CA GLN A 11 1.66 -18.67 -1.94
C GLN A 11 0.92 -17.34 -1.71
N LEU A 12 0.99 -16.40 -2.66
CA LEU A 12 0.23 -15.15 -2.58
C LEU A 12 -1.28 -15.38 -2.79
N ALA A 13 -1.65 -16.39 -3.59
CA ALA A 13 -3.04 -16.78 -3.83
C ALA A 13 -3.73 -17.42 -2.61
N GLU A 14 -2.97 -18.04 -1.71
CA GLU A 14 -3.50 -18.63 -0.48
C GLU A 14 -3.67 -17.60 0.65
N THR A 15 -3.18 -16.39 0.45
CA THR A 15 -3.13 -15.37 1.49
C THR A 15 -4.50 -14.74 1.75
N ASN A 16 -4.93 -14.68 3.02
CA ASN A 16 -6.15 -14.00 3.45
C ASN A 16 -5.97 -12.46 3.45
N ARG A 17 -6.66 -11.79 2.52
CA ARG A 17 -6.54 -10.36 2.25
C ARG A 17 -7.15 -9.50 3.35
N GLU A 18 -8.33 -9.87 3.84
CA GLU A 18 -9.04 -9.14 4.90
C GLU A 18 -8.28 -9.19 6.22
N LYS A 19 -7.69 -10.35 6.51
CA LYS A 19 -6.84 -10.53 7.69
C LYS A 19 -5.59 -9.64 7.61
N ILE A 20 -4.94 -9.58 6.46
CA ILE A 20 -3.77 -8.70 6.26
C ILE A 20 -4.14 -7.24 6.40
N GLU A 21 -5.25 -6.80 5.81
CA GLU A 21 -5.70 -5.42 5.93
C GLU A 21 -5.83 -5.05 7.42
N LYS A 22 -6.62 -5.80 8.19
CA LYS A 22 -6.85 -5.56 9.62
C LYS A 22 -5.57 -5.55 10.45
N GLU A 23 -4.70 -6.54 10.26
CA GLU A 23 -3.45 -6.67 11.03
C GLU A 23 -2.38 -5.64 10.66
N THR A 24 -2.58 -4.90 9.56
CA THR A 24 -1.62 -3.91 9.06
C THR A 24 -2.16 -2.49 9.05
N GLN A 25 -3.29 -2.23 9.74
CA GLN A 25 -3.90 -0.90 9.90
C GLN A 25 -2.97 0.14 10.56
N LEU A 26 -2.02 -0.32 11.38
CA LEU A 26 -0.98 0.54 11.97
C LEU A 26 0.15 0.91 10.99
N GLN A 27 0.09 0.41 9.74
CA GLN A 27 1.00 0.75 8.65
C GLN A 27 2.49 0.72 9.05
N LYS A 28 3.14 1.89 9.06
CA LYS A 28 4.57 2.05 9.40
C LYS A 28 4.94 1.60 10.81
N GLU A 29 3.96 1.48 11.69
CA GLU A 29 4.13 0.99 13.06
C GLU A 29 3.92 -0.53 13.16
N SER A 30 3.48 -1.20 12.09
CA SER A 30 3.30 -2.66 12.02
C SER A 30 4.49 -3.33 11.32
N PRO A 31 5.30 -4.16 12.01
CA PRO A 31 6.35 -4.97 11.37
C PRO A 31 5.80 -5.86 10.26
N ARG A 32 4.57 -6.35 10.43
CA ARG A 32 3.88 -7.21 9.46
C ARG A 32 3.56 -6.47 8.16
N TRP A 33 3.26 -5.18 8.23
CA TRP A 33 3.04 -4.34 7.06
C TRP A 33 4.29 -4.28 6.16
N PHE A 34 5.49 -4.18 6.75
CA PHE A 34 6.74 -4.21 5.97
C PHE A 34 7.01 -5.57 5.33
N VAL A 35 6.70 -6.68 6.03
CA VAL A 35 6.83 -8.04 5.48
C VAL A 35 5.91 -8.22 4.28
N GLU A 36 4.63 -7.87 4.41
CA GLU A 36 3.66 -8.05 3.33
C GLU A 36 3.89 -7.11 2.14
N ARG A 37 4.37 -5.88 2.37
CA ARG A 37 4.75 -4.96 1.29
C ARG A 37 5.98 -5.40 0.52
N ARG A 38 6.94 -6.08 1.16
CA ARG A 38 8.14 -6.58 0.46
C ARG A 38 7.82 -7.65 -0.57
N LYS A 39 6.78 -8.45 -0.32
CA LYS A 39 6.28 -9.50 -1.23
C LYS A 39 5.55 -8.93 -2.45
N ARG A 40 5.22 -7.63 -2.48
CA ARG A 40 4.29 -7.04 -3.45
C ARG A 40 4.84 -5.82 -4.18
N LEU A 41 4.32 -5.58 -5.37
CA LEU A 41 4.50 -4.36 -6.13
C LEU A 41 3.50 -3.32 -5.62
N THR A 42 3.98 -2.40 -4.80
CA THR A 42 3.14 -1.32 -4.25
C THR A 42 3.16 -0.09 -5.14
N ALA A 43 2.12 0.76 -5.07
CA ALA A 43 2.06 2.01 -5.84
C ALA A 43 3.35 2.87 -5.70
N SER A 44 3.89 2.98 -4.49
CA SER A 44 5.16 3.68 -4.24
C SER A 44 6.38 3.02 -4.92
N LYS A 45 6.41 1.69 -4.99
CA LYS A 45 7.49 0.92 -5.62
C LYS A 45 7.34 0.92 -7.15
N PHE A 46 6.11 0.83 -7.64
CA PHE A 46 5.77 1.00 -9.05
C PHE A 46 6.18 2.38 -9.55
N GLY A 47 5.82 3.44 -8.82
CA GLY A 47 6.26 4.80 -9.14
C GLY A 47 7.78 4.95 -9.18
N ARG A 48 8.53 4.24 -8.34
CA ARG A 48 10.00 4.20 -8.43
C ARG A 48 10.49 3.46 -9.68
N ILE A 49 9.87 2.34 -10.04
CA ILE A 49 10.24 1.53 -11.22
C ILE A 49 9.95 2.32 -12.50
N CYS A 50 8.76 2.91 -12.64
CA CYS A 50 8.41 3.72 -13.80
C CYS A 50 9.29 4.99 -13.92
N LYS A 51 9.74 5.56 -12.79
CA LYS A 51 10.67 6.72 -12.78
C LYS A 51 12.13 6.37 -13.10
N LEU A 52 12.48 5.09 -13.23
CA LEU A 52 13.80 4.68 -13.74
C LEU A 52 13.90 4.91 -15.26
N GLU A 53 12.76 5.01 -15.97
CA GLU A 53 12.69 5.48 -17.35
C GLU A 53 12.43 7.01 -17.36
N ASN A 54 13.51 7.79 -17.49
CA ASN A 54 13.54 9.21 -17.87
C ASN A 54 13.03 10.30 -16.88
N LYS A 55 14.02 10.98 -16.28
CA LYS A 55 14.07 12.45 -16.01
C LYS A 55 12.82 13.10 -15.39
N THR A 56 12.56 12.89 -14.10
CA THR A 56 11.76 13.87 -13.31
C THR A 56 12.39 14.08 -11.94
N PRO A 57 12.58 15.33 -11.47
CA PRO A 57 13.21 15.59 -10.19
C PRO A 57 12.46 14.92 -9.04
N ARG A 58 13.22 14.45 -8.05
CA ARG A 58 12.71 13.89 -6.81
C ARG A 58 11.89 14.96 -6.08
N GLY A 59 10.56 14.92 -6.21
CA GLY A 59 9.65 15.63 -5.34
C GLY A 59 9.75 15.06 -3.93
N ALA A 60 10.60 15.68 -3.11
CA ALA A 60 10.72 15.40 -1.70
C ALA A 60 9.51 15.95 -0.93
N ALA A 61 9.13 15.23 0.12
CA ALA A 61 8.29 15.66 1.24
C ALA A 61 6.79 15.95 0.98
N GLY A 62 5.99 14.88 0.90
CA GLY A 62 4.52 14.93 1.11
C GLY A 62 4.06 14.64 2.55
N ASN A 63 4.98 14.42 3.50
CA ASN A 63 4.67 13.83 4.80
C ASN A 63 4.14 14.84 5.85
N SER A 64 4.51 16.12 5.71
CA SER A 64 4.16 17.16 6.69
C SER A 64 2.77 17.79 6.47
N ARG A 65 2.16 17.60 5.30
CA ARG A 65 0.83 18.14 4.97
C ARG A 65 -0.29 17.10 5.06
N GLU A 66 0.04 15.82 5.23
CA GLU A 66 -0.96 14.74 5.38
C GLU A 66 -1.92 14.98 6.56
N PRO A 67 -1.48 15.35 7.78
CA PRO A 67 -2.40 15.57 8.90
C PRO A 67 -3.41 16.70 8.65
N LEU A 68 -2.93 17.79 8.04
CA LEU A 68 -3.75 18.95 7.70
C LEU A 68 -4.78 18.61 6.60
N ALA A 69 -4.40 17.80 5.62
CA ALA A 69 -5.31 17.37 4.56
C ALA A 69 -6.41 16.43 5.10
N ILE A 70 -6.09 15.57 6.07
CA ILE A 70 -7.03 14.67 6.74
C ILE A 70 -8.08 15.47 7.52
N GLU A 71 -7.64 16.41 8.34
CA GLU A 71 -8.52 17.27 9.14
C GLU A 71 -9.45 18.12 8.27
N GLU A 72 -8.94 18.66 7.15
CA GLU A 72 -9.72 19.45 6.21
C GLU A 72 -10.80 18.61 5.50
N VAL A 73 -10.51 17.35 5.18
CA VAL A 73 -11.46 16.40 4.58
C VAL A 73 -12.55 16.01 5.58
N ASP A 74 -12.18 15.68 6.82
CA ASP A 74 -13.12 15.36 7.89
C ASP A 74 -14.11 16.51 8.11
N ARG A 75 -13.58 17.73 8.22
CA ARG A 75 -14.38 18.95 8.40
C ARG A 75 -15.31 19.26 7.23
N LYS A 76 -14.84 19.10 6.00
CA LYS A 76 -15.60 19.48 4.79
C LYS A 76 -16.61 18.43 4.34
N LEU A 77 -16.27 17.15 4.47
CA LEU A 77 -17.08 16.05 3.95
C LEU A 77 -17.91 15.36 5.04
N ARG A 78 -17.66 15.62 6.34
CA ARG A 78 -18.34 14.96 7.48
C ARG A 78 -18.33 13.42 7.34
N VAL A 79 -17.22 12.88 6.86
CA VAL A 79 -17.03 11.44 6.63
C VAL A 79 -16.10 10.88 7.70
N GLU A 80 -16.42 9.70 8.23
CA GLU A 80 -15.59 9.04 9.22
C GLU A 80 -14.29 8.53 8.57
N ILE A 81 -13.18 9.25 8.75
CA ILE A 81 -11.89 8.85 8.21
C ILE A 81 -11.32 7.67 9.00
N LYS A 82 -11.11 6.54 8.31
CA LYS A 82 -10.49 5.34 8.89
C LYS A 82 -9.07 5.14 8.38
N ARG A 83 -8.19 4.70 9.30
CA ARG A 83 -6.85 4.23 8.93
C ARG A 83 -6.98 2.92 8.17
N SER A 84 -6.36 2.86 6.99
CA SER A 84 -6.32 1.64 6.17
C SER A 84 -5.09 0.80 6.46
N GLY A 85 -5.24 -0.51 6.43
CA GLY A 85 -4.11 -1.42 6.27
C GLY A 85 -3.60 -1.54 4.83
N LEU A 86 -2.82 -2.59 4.58
CA LEU A 86 -2.41 -2.98 3.24
C LEU A 86 -3.58 -3.69 2.53
N ILE A 87 -4.10 -3.05 1.49
CA ILE A 87 -5.08 -3.61 0.56
C ILE A 87 -4.34 -4.40 -0.52
N ILE A 88 -4.86 -5.58 -0.83
CA ILE A 88 -4.33 -6.48 -1.85
C ILE A 88 -5.37 -6.65 -2.96
N GLU A 89 -4.94 -6.48 -4.21
CA GLU A 89 -5.81 -6.60 -5.38
C GLU A 89 -6.34 -8.05 -5.52
N LYS A 90 -7.58 -8.21 -5.98
CA LYS A 90 -8.29 -9.50 -5.98
C LYS A 90 -7.74 -10.49 -7.00
N ASP A 91 -7.46 -10.02 -8.21
CA ASP A 91 -7.13 -10.83 -9.37
C ASP A 91 -5.59 -10.95 -9.52
N PHE A 92 -4.86 -9.94 -9.03
CA PHE A 92 -3.41 -9.77 -9.08
C PHE A 92 -2.85 -9.53 -7.67
N ARG A 93 -2.81 -10.57 -6.83
CA ARG A 93 -2.42 -10.49 -5.40
C ARG A 93 -0.97 -10.12 -5.13
N PHE A 94 -0.15 -10.01 -6.17
CA PHE A 94 1.18 -9.41 -6.12
C PHE A 94 1.13 -7.87 -6.14
N LEU A 95 -0.02 -7.27 -6.46
CA LEU A 95 -0.29 -5.84 -6.33
C LEU A 95 -0.86 -5.53 -4.95
N GLY A 96 -0.49 -4.37 -4.41
CA GLY A 96 -1.09 -3.88 -3.18
C GLY A 96 -0.89 -2.38 -2.97
N ALA A 97 -1.76 -1.78 -2.15
CA ALA A 97 -1.69 -0.37 -1.80
C ALA A 97 -1.98 -0.19 -0.31
N SER A 98 -1.37 0.81 0.30
CA SER A 98 -1.72 1.22 1.66
C SER A 98 -2.11 2.70 1.56
N PRO A 99 -3.38 3.00 1.29
CA PRO A 99 -3.83 4.38 1.27
C PRO A 99 -3.73 4.97 2.69
N THR A 100 -3.32 6.23 2.80
CA THR A 100 -3.25 6.93 4.09
C THR A 100 -4.66 7.12 4.68
N VAL A 101 -5.67 7.29 3.82
CA VAL A 101 -7.07 7.57 4.17
C VAL A 101 -7.99 6.71 3.30
N ILE A 102 -9.03 6.14 3.91
CA ILE A 102 -10.21 5.64 3.21
C ILE A 102 -11.41 6.45 3.70
N ILE A 103 -12.25 6.86 2.76
CA ILE A 103 -13.51 7.57 2.95
C ILE A 103 -14.65 6.57 2.77
#